data_AF-A0AAX4JSW4-F1
#
_entry.id   AF-A0AAX4JSW4-F1
#
_cell.length_a   1.000
_cell.length_b   1.000
_cell.length_c   1.000
_cell.angle_alpha   90.00
_cell.angle_beta   90.00
_cell.angle_gamma   90.00
#
_symmetry.space_group_name_H-M   'P 1'
#
loop_
_entity.id
_entity.type
_entity.pdbx_description
1 polymer ?
#
loop_
_entity_poly.entity_id
_entity_poly.type
_entity_poly.pdbx_seq_one_letter_code
_entity_poly.pdbx_strand_id
1 'polypeptide(L)'
;MSIVKTYNHLDAHGGHKAAYSPDDVWKGPRIGYFRNEKQTIYSAFDFYNLFSLPQLSTTTFFSFKDSNPNALSEEQWHKDHPPTGVYNVEPHPLKDLVSFVVIFENAHPAWEEDKEIWVHSKVDIFLKDHDGDKKNFDRPLPVFLGNRSKLGKFVFEGWMTMELAEIVPPNSKELMRMLQAKQDFKSYQPHGRTSEKWKESLAFQWIKLKFTPTDETYKSPAKMGKGEAARYSLKIGGLEEELEIFKKLEKEGK
;
A
#
# COMPACT_ATOMS: atom_id res chain seq x y z
N MET A 1 9.39 32.70 -17.46
CA MET A 1 9.19 31.23 -17.33
C MET A 1 10.36 30.67 -16.54
N SER A 2 10.13 30.26 -15.29
CA SER A 2 11.19 29.71 -14.43
C SER A 2 11.25 28.19 -14.60
N ILE A 3 12.40 27.70 -15.08
CA ILE A 3 12.68 26.27 -15.26
C ILE A 3 12.97 25.71 -13.86
N VAL A 4 12.04 24.91 -13.32
CA VAL A 4 12.28 24.16 -12.09
C VAL A 4 13.26 23.04 -12.42
N LYS A 5 14.55 23.25 -12.12
CA LYS A 5 15.58 22.20 -12.14
C LYS A 5 15.27 21.22 -11.01
N THR A 6 14.81 20.02 -11.34
CA THR A 6 14.77 18.89 -10.41
C THR A 6 16.18 18.36 -10.22
N TYR A 7 16.76 18.62 -9.04
CA TYR A 7 18.07 18.11 -8.64
C TYR A 7 17.98 16.62 -8.28
N ASN A 8 18.68 15.77 -9.03
CA ASN A 8 19.13 14.49 -8.53
C ASN A 8 20.34 14.76 -7.63
N HIS A 9 20.16 14.80 -6.31
CA HIS A 9 21.28 14.91 -5.38
C HIS A 9 21.92 13.52 -5.20
N LEU A 10 22.91 13.22 -6.04
CA LEU A 10 23.95 12.26 -5.71
C LEU A 10 24.79 12.89 -4.58
N ASP A 11 25.17 12.11 -3.57
CA ASP A 11 26.16 12.58 -2.61
C ASP A 11 27.56 12.68 -3.26
N ALA A 12 28.53 13.20 -2.52
CA ALA A 12 29.91 13.35 -2.98
C ALA A 12 30.59 12.02 -3.37
N HIS A 13 29.95 10.88 -3.11
CA HIS A 13 30.45 9.53 -3.39
C HIS A 13 29.61 8.79 -4.43
N GLY A 14 28.65 9.44 -5.09
CA GLY A 14 27.78 8.81 -6.08
C GLY A 14 26.77 7.83 -5.47
N GLY A 15 26.60 7.83 -4.14
CA GLY A 15 25.61 7.05 -3.43
C GLY A 15 24.21 7.65 -3.59
N HIS A 16 23.21 6.79 -3.71
CA HIS A 16 21.82 7.19 -3.55
C HIS A 16 21.58 7.58 -2.09
N LYS A 17 21.47 8.88 -1.80
CA LYS A 17 20.93 9.31 -0.49
C LYS A 17 19.49 8.81 -0.36
N ALA A 18 19.17 8.23 0.80
CA ALA A 18 17.78 8.04 1.19
C ALA A 18 17.07 9.38 1.02
N ALA A 19 15.88 9.37 0.41
CA ALA A 19 15.19 10.60 0.02
C ALA A 19 14.83 11.53 1.20
N TYR A 20 14.96 11.05 2.45
CA TYR A 20 14.59 11.76 3.68
C TYR A 20 15.52 11.35 4.84
N SER A 21 15.95 12.32 5.66
CA SER A 21 16.60 12.10 6.95
C SER A 21 15.54 11.93 8.05
N PRO A 22 15.75 11.05 9.06
CA PRO A 22 14.93 11.02 10.27
C PRO A 22 14.83 12.38 10.99
N ASP A 23 15.81 13.25 10.77
CA ASP A 23 15.88 14.61 11.36
C ASP A 23 15.12 15.67 10.55
N ASP A 24 14.60 15.33 9.35
CA ASP A 24 13.84 16.28 8.53
C ASP A 24 12.48 16.57 9.18
N VAL A 25 12.23 17.84 9.50
CA VAL A 25 10.92 18.30 9.99
C VAL A 25 9.87 18.03 8.91
N TRP A 26 8.96 17.09 9.19
CA TRP A 26 7.85 16.79 8.29
C TRP A 26 6.88 17.98 8.18
N LYS A 27 6.66 18.47 6.96
CA LYS A 27 5.82 19.65 6.66
C LYS A 27 4.48 19.29 6.00
N GLY A 28 4.13 18.00 5.96
CA GLY A 28 2.97 17.49 5.25
C GLY A 28 3.19 17.28 3.76
N PRO A 29 2.18 16.75 3.05
CA PRO A 29 2.25 16.53 1.62
C PRO A 29 2.30 17.86 0.85
N ARG A 30 2.79 17.79 -0.39
CA ARG A 30 3.14 18.97 -1.20
C ARG A 30 2.22 19.11 -2.40
N ILE A 31 2.05 20.35 -2.88
CA ILE A 31 1.37 20.57 -4.16
C ILE A 31 2.31 20.21 -5.31
N GLY A 32 1.83 19.40 -6.24
CA GLY A 32 2.57 18.97 -7.43
C GLY A 32 1.64 18.64 -8.59
N TYR A 33 2.16 17.92 -9.57
CA TYR A 33 1.39 17.48 -10.73
C TYR A 33 1.31 15.95 -10.80
N PHE A 34 0.12 15.44 -11.05
CA PHE A 34 -0.20 14.03 -11.28
C PHE A 34 -1.13 13.95 -12.49
N ARG A 35 -0.80 13.12 -13.50
CA ARG A 35 -1.54 13.05 -14.78
C ARG A 35 -1.80 14.45 -15.40
N ASN A 36 -0.81 15.35 -15.34
CA ASN A 36 -0.87 16.76 -15.78
C ASN A 36 -1.83 17.68 -15.00
N GLU A 37 -2.42 17.20 -13.91
CA GLU A 37 -3.29 17.99 -13.05
C GLU A 37 -2.58 18.42 -11.78
N LYS A 38 -2.84 19.65 -11.33
CA LYS A 38 -2.28 20.19 -10.09
C LYS A 38 -3.04 19.61 -8.90
N GLN A 39 -2.36 18.80 -8.09
CA GLN A 39 -2.97 18.05 -6.98
C GLN A 39 -2.03 18.00 -5.76
N THR A 40 -2.56 17.54 -4.62
CA THR A 40 -1.75 17.23 -3.45
C THR A 40 -1.05 15.89 -3.64
N ILE A 41 0.27 15.91 -3.57
CA ILE A 41 1.15 14.76 -3.78
C ILE A 41 1.74 14.31 -2.46
N TYR A 42 1.50 13.05 -2.15
CA TYR A 42 2.08 12.31 -1.04
C TYR A 42 3.30 11.54 -1.52
N SER A 43 4.24 11.36 -0.62
CA SER A 43 5.43 10.51 -0.75
C SER A 43 5.36 9.35 0.24
N ALA A 44 6.25 8.37 0.10
CA ALA A 44 6.39 7.31 1.09
C ALA A 44 6.68 7.85 2.51
N PHE A 45 7.38 8.98 2.61
CA PHE A 45 7.65 9.65 3.90
C PHE A 45 6.39 10.27 4.51
N ASP A 46 5.46 10.76 3.67
CA ASP A 46 4.16 11.23 4.15
C ASP A 46 3.33 10.08 4.72
N PHE A 47 3.31 8.91 4.07
CA PHE A 47 2.63 7.73 4.62
C PHE A 47 3.20 7.28 5.95
N TYR A 48 4.53 7.24 6.08
CA TYR A 48 5.18 6.94 7.35
C TYR A 48 4.74 7.90 8.46
N ASN A 49 4.73 9.21 8.18
CA ASN A 49 4.32 10.19 9.17
C ASN A 49 2.82 10.20 9.44
N LEU A 50 1.97 9.96 8.45
CA LEU A 50 0.50 10.01 8.61
C LEU A 50 -0.05 8.77 9.32
N PHE A 51 0.48 7.60 9.00
CA PHE A 51 -0.07 6.32 9.47
C PHE A 51 0.76 5.66 10.57
N SER A 52 2.02 6.06 10.79
CA SER A 52 2.86 5.77 11.98
C SER A 52 2.87 4.32 12.51
N LEU A 53 2.49 3.31 11.72
CA LEU A 53 2.47 1.90 12.12
C LEU A 53 3.33 1.04 11.19
N PRO A 54 3.89 -0.07 11.70
CA PRO A 54 4.46 -1.10 10.85
C PRO A 54 3.37 -1.69 9.96
N GLN A 55 3.70 -1.73 8.67
CA GLN A 55 2.82 -1.98 7.55
C GLN A 55 2.59 -3.50 7.40
N LEU A 56 1.34 -3.97 7.50
CA LEU A 56 0.90 -4.99 6.53
C LEU A 56 0.20 -4.25 5.40
N SER A 57 1.00 -3.64 4.53
CA SER A 57 0.54 -3.24 3.20
C SER A 57 0.32 -4.52 2.41
N THR A 58 -0.92 -4.96 2.31
CA THR A 58 -1.31 -5.75 1.14
C THR A 58 -1.66 -4.76 0.05
N THR A 59 -1.16 -5.03 -1.15
CA THR A 59 -1.25 -4.16 -2.34
C THR A 59 -0.53 -2.83 -2.21
N THR A 60 0.79 -2.88 -2.01
CA THR A 60 1.79 -2.38 -2.98
C THR A 60 3.17 -2.62 -2.39
N PHE A 61 4.11 -3.15 -3.19
CA PHE A 61 5.49 -3.41 -2.77
C PHE A 61 6.03 -2.21 -2.01
N PHE A 62 6.21 -2.34 -0.69
CA PHE A 62 7.51 -2.44 -0.02
C PHE A 62 7.26 -3.02 1.39
N SER A 63 7.80 -4.19 1.66
CA SER A 63 8.19 -4.57 3.02
C SER A 63 9.55 -3.92 3.28
N PHE A 64 9.60 -3.01 4.25
CA PHE A 64 10.82 -2.48 4.87
C PHE A 64 11.81 -1.66 4.00
N LYS A 65 12.68 -0.93 4.71
CA LYS A 65 13.74 -0.05 4.21
C LYS A 65 14.81 -0.89 3.48
N ASP A 66 15.22 -0.49 2.27
CA ASP A 66 16.29 -1.08 1.42
C ASP A 66 15.90 -2.13 0.35
N SER A 67 14.91 -1.81 -0.49
CA SER A 67 14.61 -2.56 -1.72
C SER A 67 15.69 -2.37 -2.81
N ASN A 68 16.78 -3.15 -2.70
CA ASN A 68 17.71 -3.37 -3.80
C ASN A 68 16.97 -4.06 -4.97
N PRO A 69 16.91 -3.47 -6.19
CA PRO A 69 16.21 -4.05 -7.34
C PRO A 69 16.83 -5.36 -7.87
N ASN A 70 17.98 -5.77 -7.33
CA ASN A 70 18.64 -7.05 -7.62
C ASN A 70 18.45 -8.09 -6.50
N ALA A 71 17.62 -7.82 -5.49
CA ALA A 71 17.36 -8.79 -4.42
C ALA A 71 16.67 -10.02 -5.03
N LEU A 72 17.41 -11.14 -5.01
CA LEU A 72 16.95 -12.49 -5.30
C LEU A 72 15.75 -12.84 -4.40
N SER A 73 15.08 -13.97 -4.66
CA SER A 73 13.90 -14.44 -3.89
C SER A 73 14.01 -14.15 -2.39
N GLU A 74 12.89 -13.83 -1.76
CA GLU A 74 12.79 -13.50 -0.33
C GLU A 74 13.60 -14.48 0.56
N GLU A 75 13.56 -15.78 0.23
CA GLU A 75 14.40 -16.82 0.85
C GLU A 75 15.92 -16.61 0.70
N GLN A 76 16.40 -16.28 -0.50
CA GLN A 76 17.81 -16.05 -0.76
C GLN A 76 18.29 -14.74 -0.10
N TRP A 77 17.46 -13.70 -0.10
CA TRP A 77 17.75 -12.46 0.62
C TRP A 77 17.87 -12.70 2.13
N HIS A 78 16.95 -13.46 2.73
CA HIS A 78 17.00 -13.83 4.15
C HIS A 78 18.20 -14.74 4.49
N LYS A 79 18.65 -15.56 3.54
CA LYS A 79 19.83 -16.41 3.69
C LYS A 79 21.13 -15.59 3.66
N ASP A 80 21.22 -14.63 2.76
CA ASP A 80 22.42 -13.81 2.52
C ASP A 80 22.49 -12.60 3.47
N HIS A 81 21.37 -12.19 4.04
CA HIS A 81 21.24 -11.15 5.07
C HIS A 81 20.60 -11.77 6.32
N PRO A 82 21.33 -12.66 7.04
CA PRO A 82 20.83 -13.21 8.28
C PRO A 82 20.43 -12.04 9.19
N PRO A 83 19.27 -12.12 9.88
CA PRO A 83 18.78 -11.08 10.77
C PRO A 83 19.87 -10.51 11.69
N THR A 84 20.47 -9.37 11.34
CA THR A 84 21.46 -8.72 12.22
C THR A 84 20.80 -7.78 13.24
N GLY A 85 19.50 -7.54 13.09
CA GLY A 85 18.68 -6.77 14.02
C GLY A 85 17.68 -7.67 14.77
N VAL A 86 17.45 -7.35 16.04
CA VAL A 86 16.35 -7.86 16.84
C VAL A 86 15.05 -7.63 16.06
N TYR A 87 14.56 -8.62 15.34
CA TYR A 87 13.17 -8.58 14.88
C TYR A 87 12.32 -8.51 16.14
N ASN A 88 11.29 -7.66 16.12
CA ASN A 88 10.22 -7.78 17.11
C ASN A 88 9.70 -9.21 17.01
N VAL A 89 10.04 -10.03 17.99
CA VAL A 89 9.69 -11.46 18.06
C VAL A 89 8.17 -11.61 18.08
N GLU A 90 7.48 -10.59 18.58
CA GLU A 90 6.03 -10.52 18.61
C GLU A 90 5.49 -9.76 17.39
N PRO A 91 4.57 -10.36 16.62
CA PRO A 91 3.86 -9.68 15.56
C PRO A 91 3.14 -8.44 16.11
N HIS A 92 3.12 -7.35 15.33
CA HIS A 92 2.40 -6.14 15.73
C HIS A 92 0.93 -6.45 16.04
N PRO A 93 0.34 -5.93 17.14
CA PRO A 93 -1.03 -6.29 17.53
C PRO A 93 -2.09 -5.85 16.51
N LEU A 94 -1.78 -4.81 15.70
CA LEU A 94 -2.63 -4.34 14.61
C LEU A 94 -2.19 -4.84 13.22
N LYS A 95 -1.37 -5.90 13.16
CA LYS A 95 -0.78 -6.37 11.90
C LYS A 95 -1.86 -6.64 10.84
N ASP A 96 -2.99 -7.25 11.20
CA ASP A 96 -4.00 -7.69 10.24
C ASP A 96 -4.94 -6.56 9.77
N LEU A 97 -4.68 -5.30 10.21
CA LEU A 97 -5.50 -4.15 9.88
C LEU A 97 -4.95 -3.34 8.70
N VAL A 98 -5.80 -3.10 7.70
CA VAL A 98 -5.53 -2.25 6.55
C VAL A 98 -5.61 -0.78 6.95
N SER A 99 -4.48 -0.08 6.98
CA SER A 99 -4.47 1.36 7.35
C SER A 99 -4.89 2.27 6.19
N PHE A 100 -4.49 1.90 4.97
CA PHE A 100 -4.75 2.63 3.72
C PHE A 100 -4.56 1.68 2.53
N VAL A 101 -5.05 2.07 1.36
CA VAL A 101 -4.88 1.33 0.10
C VAL A 101 -4.14 2.19 -0.92
N VAL A 102 -3.19 1.60 -1.64
CA VAL A 102 -2.48 2.27 -2.74
C VAL A 102 -2.68 1.47 -4.02
N ILE A 103 -3.11 2.16 -5.07
CA ILE A 103 -3.33 1.57 -6.38
C ILE A 103 -2.30 2.15 -7.36
N PHE A 104 -1.36 1.32 -7.81
CA PHE A 104 -0.47 1.75 -8.88
C PHE A 104 -1.16 1.71 -10.24
N GLU A 105 -0.82 2.68 -11.07
CA GLU A 105 -1.21 2.71 -12.47
C GLU A 105 -0.96 1.36 -13.15
N ASN A 106 -1.96 0.88 -13.89
CA ASN A 106 -1.99 -0.41 -14.57
C ASN A 106 -1.86 -1.65 -13.67
N ALA A 107 -1.73 -1.56 -12.35
CA ALA A 107 -1.61 -2.76 -11.48
C ALA A 107 -2.95 -3.52 -11.33
N HIS A 108 -4.05 -2.77 -11.37
CA HIS A 108 -5.41 -3.28 -11.25
C HIS A 108 -6.25 -2.72 -12.40
N PRO A 109 -6.35 -3.46 -13.53
CA PRO A 109 -7.04 -2.98 -14.73
C PRO A 109 -8.52 -2.61 -14.49
N ALA A 110 -9.20 -3.34 -13.59
CA ALA A 110 -10.59 -3.10 -13.22
C ALA A 110 -10.79 -1.93 -12.23
N TRP A 111 -9.72 -1.23 -11.82
CA TRP A 111 -9.84 -0.15 -10.84
C TRP A 111 -10.60 1.07 -11.37
N GLU A 112 -10.32 1.50 -12.60
CA GLU A 112 -10.90 2.75 -13.12
C GLU A 112 -12.40 2.62 -13.37
N GLU A 113 -12.85 1.44 -13.85
CA GLU A 113 -14.25 1.18 -14.20
C GLU A 113 -15.06 0.63 -13.01
N ASP A 114 -14.55 -0.40 -12.32
CA ASP A 114 -15.31 -1.16 -11.32
C ASP A 114 -14.84 -0.92 -9.88
N LYS A 115 -13.73 -0.18 -9.69
CA LYS A 115 -13.04 0.00 -8.40
C LYS A 115 -12.69 -1.34 -7.74
N GLU A 116 -12.28 -2.30 -8.58
CA GLU A 116 -11.92 -3.64 -8.13
C GLU A 116 -10.41 -3.84 -8.04
N ILE A 117 -9.98 -4.48 -6.95
CA ILE A 117 -8.64 -5.03 -6.81
C ILE A 117 -8.71 -6.54 -6.67
N TRP A 118 -7.62 -7.17 -7.04
CA TRP A 118 -7.51 -8.62 -7.06
C TRP A 118 -6.20 -8.99 -6.39
N VAL A 119 -6.31 -9.82 -5.36
CA VAL A 119 -5.18 -10.17 -4.49
C VAL A 119 -5.15 -11.67 -4.22
N HIS A 120 -3.95 -12.24 -4.21
CA HIS A 120 -3.70 -13.63 -3.77
C HIS A 120 -2.88 -13.68 -2.49
N SER A 121 -2.18 -12.59 -2.16
CA SER A 121 -1.45 -12.47 -0.91
C SER A 121 -2.41 -12.24 0.23
N LYS A 122 -2.23 -12.95 1.35
CA LYS A 122 -3.00 -12.78 2.60
C LYS A 122 -4.51 -13.01 2.44
N VAL A 123 -4.90 -13.84 1.48
CA VAL A 123 -6.31 -14.24 1.28
C VAL A 123 -6.89 -14.83 2.56
N ASP A 124 -6.12 -15.64 3.27
CA ASP A 124 -6.48 -16.23 4.56
C ASP A 124 -6.85 -15.17 5.61
N ILE A 125 -6.08 -14.07 5.68
CA ILE A 125 -6.33 -12.98 6.64
C ILE A 125 -7.64 -12.25 6.28
N PHE A 126 -7.83 -11.91 5.00
CA PHE A 126 -9.04 -11.23 4.56
C PHE A 126 -10.29 -12.08 4.72
N LEU A 127 -10.22 -13.39 4.43
CA LEU A 127 -11.36 -14.28 4.61
C LEU A 127 -11.69 -14.47 6.09
N LYS A 128 -10.68 -14.66 6.95
CA LYS A 128 -10.90 -14.75 8.39
C LYS A 128 -11.54 -13.49 8.96
N ASP A 129 -11.08 -12.31 8.54
CA ASP A 129 -11.64 -11.04 8.98
C ASP A 129 -13.07 -10.85 8.45
N HIS A 130 -13.32 -11.16 7.18
CA HIS A 130 -14.64 -11.09 6.56
C HIS A 130 -15.68 -11.98 7.26
N ASP A 131 -15.29 -13.20 7.63
CA ASP A 131 -16.18 -14.17 8.28
C ASP A 131 -16.27 -13.96 9.80
N GLY A 132 -15.46 -13.05 10.35
CA GLY A 132 -15.37 -12.71 11.76
C GLY A 132 -15.83 -11.28 12.06
N ASP A 133 -14.95 -10.51 12.70
CA ASP A 133 -15.24 -9.16 13.21
C ASP A 133 -15.33 -8.09 12.11
N LYS A 134 -14.95 -8.42 10.87
CA LYS A 134 -14.99 -7.53 9.70
C LYS A 134 -14.25 -6.21 9.90
N LYS A 135 -13.12 -6.23 10.60
CA LYS A 135 -12.36 -5.02 10.97
C LYS A 135 -11.80 -4.27 9.77
N ASN A 136 -11.66 -4.88 8.60
CA ASN A 136 -11.24 -4.21 7.37
C ASN A 136 -12.38 -3.91 6.41
N PHE A 137 -13.54 -4.54 6.59
CA PHE A 137 -14.69 -4.40 5.71
C PHE A 137 -15.67 -3.38 6.29
N ASP A 138 -16.57 -2.87 5.46
CA ASP A 138 -17.68 -2.00 5.90
C ASP A 138 -17.26 -0.70 6.63
N ARG A 139 -15.97 -0.33 6.56
CA ARG A 139 -15.44 0.92 7.13
C ARG A 139 -14.72 1.80 6.12
N PRO A 140 -14.62 3.11 6.38
CA PRO A 140 -13.87 4.03 5.54
C PRO A 140 -12.37 3.72 5.54
N LEU A 141 -11.81 3.52 4.36
CA LEU A 141 -10.38 3.38 4.10
C LEU A 141 -9.88 4.48 3.17
N PRO A 142 -8.76 5.14 3.48
CA PRO A 142 -8.20 6.13 2.57
C PRO A 142 -7.49 5.41 1.42
N VAL A 143 -7.90 5.72 0.20
CA VAL A 143 -7.33 5.15 -1.03
C VAL A 143 -6.46 6.19 -1.72
N PHE A 144 -5.31 5.74 -2.22
CA PHE A 144 -4.35 6.56 -2.93
C PHE A 144 -4.00 5.97 -4.31
N LEU A 145 -3.88 6.81 -5.32
CA LEU A 145 -3.36 6.42 -6.64
C LEU A 145 -1.86 6.71 -6.70
N GLY A 146 -1.08 5.76 -7.19
CA GLY A 146 0.36 5.91 -7.39
C GLY A 146 0.77 5.76 -8.84
N ASN A 147 1.75 6.56 -9.28
CA ASN A 147 2.44 6.27 -10.55
C ASN A 147 3.56 5.25 -10.33
N ARG A 148 3.89 4.46 -11.35
CA ARG A 148 5.01 3.49 -11.31
C ARG A 148 6.41 4.13 -11.26
N SER A 149 6.51 5.45 -11.13
CA SER A 149 7.80 6.14 -11.09
C SER A 149 8.60 5.78 -9.85
N LYS A 150 9.92 5.65 -9.97
CA LYS A 150 10.86 5.34 -8.87
C LYS A 150 10.77 6.28 -7.66
N LEU A 151 10.15 7.45 -7.80
CA LEU A 151 10.07 8.48 -6.77
C LEU A 151 8.76 8.45 -5.95
N GLY A 152 7.86 7.49 -6.20
CA GLY A 152 6.67 7.23 -5.39
C GLY A 152 5.82 8.49 -5.13
N LYS A 153 5.11 8.96 -6.17
CA LYS A 153 4.13 10.04 -6.04
C LYS A 153 2.76 9.42 -5.91
N PHE A 154 2.05 9.79 -4.86
CA PHE A 154 0.70 9.31 -4.60
C PHE A 154 -0.28 10.48 -4.51
N VAL A 155 -1.51 10.24 -4.92
CA VAL A 155 -2.63 11.19 -4.83
C VAL A 155 -3.71 10.54 -4.02
N PHE A 156 -4.35 11.31 -3.15
CA PHE A 156 -5.52 10.83 -2.41
C PHE A 156 -6.74 10.78 -3.33
N GLU A 157 -7.23 9.58 -3.61
CA GLU A 157 -8.43 9.32 -4.44
C GLU A 157 -9.69 9.66 -3.65
N GLY A 158 -9.74 9.24 -2.38
CA GLY A 158 -10.91 9.40 -1.55
C GLY A 158 -10.97 8.39 -0.43
N TRP A 159 -11.99 8.52 0.40
CA TRP A 159 -12.37 7.49 1.36
C TRP A 159 -13.32 6.51 0.68
N MET A 160 -13.05 5.22 0.84
CA MET A 160 -13.84 4.15 0.23
C MET A 160 -14.06 3.04 1.24
N THR A 161 -15.18 2.34 1.11
CA THR A 161 -15.48 1.11 1.85
C THR A 161 -15.02 -0.08 1.02
N MET A 162 -14.38 -1.05 1.68
CA MET A 162 -13.95 -2.30 1.04
C MET A 162 -14.98 -3.40 1.29
N GLU A 163 -15.32 -4.13 0.23
CA GLU A 163 -16.24 -5.26 0.23
C GLU A 163 -15.57 -6.49 -0.39
N LEU A 164 -15.86 -7.69 0.12
CA LEU A 164 -15.48 -8.93 -0.54
C LEU A 164 -16.47 -9.24 -1.65
N ALA A 165 -16.05 -9.09 -2.90
CA ALA A 165 -16.91 -9.32 -4.05
C ALA A 165 -16.96 -10.80 -4.44
N GLU A 166 -15.79 -11.46 -4.47
CA GLU A 166 -15.71 -12.84 -4.97
C GLU A 166 -14.47 -13.55 -4.43
N ILE A 167 -14.62 -14.83 -4.06
CA ILE A 167 -13.49 -15.77 -3.90
C ILE A 167 -13.27 -16.46 -5.23
N VAL A 168 -12.08 -16.33 -5.78
CA VAL A 168 -11.73 -16.79 -7.13
C VAL A 168 -10.85 -18.04 -7.00
N PRO A 169 -11.37 -19.24 -7.34
CA PRO A 169 -10.63 -20.48 -7.15
C PRO A 169 -9.39 -20.59 -8.06
N PRO A 170 -8.37 -21.34 -7.65
CA PRO A 170 -7.24 -21.70 -8.50
C PRO A 170 -7.70 -22.30 -9.83
N ASN A 171 -6.98 -21.98 -10.92
CA ASN A 171 -7.23 -22.47 -12.28
C ASN A 171 -8.66 -22.22 -12.82
N SER A 172 -9.45 -21.35 -12.20
CA SER A 172 -10.77 -21.00 -12.70
C SER A 172 -10.69 -20.18 -14.00
N LYS A 173 -11.76 -20.23 -14.81
CA LYS A 173 -11.88 -19.41 -16.03
C LYS A 173 -11.79 -17.91 -15.70
N GLU A 174 -12.36 -17.50 -14.58
CA GLU A 174 -12.32 -16.11 -14.12
C GLU A 174 -10.89 -15.70 -13.75
N LEU A 175 -10.15 -16.55 -13.04
CA LEU A 175 -8.74 -16.28 -12.73
C LEU A 175 -7.91 -16.12 -14.01
N MET A 176 -8.09 -17.01 -14.99
CA MET A 176 -7.40 -16.93 -16.28
C MET A 176 -7.73 -15.63 -17.02
N ARG A 177 -9.02 -15.24 -17.06
CA ARG A 177 -9.47 -13.98 -17.68
C ARG A 177 -8.83 -12.76 -17.03
N MET A 178 -8.83 -12.70 -15.69
CA MET A 178 -8.23 -11.60 -14.94
C MET A 178 -6.71 -11.53 -15.13
N LEU A 179 -6.02 -12.68 -15.06
CA LEU A 179 -4.58 -12.75 -15.26
C LEU A 179 -4.18 -12.32 -16.68
N GLN A 180 -4.98 -12.69 -17.69
CA GLN A 180 -4.80 -12.20 -19.05
C GLN A 180 -4.97 -10.68 -19.14
N ALA A 181 -6.01 -10.11 -18.53
CA ALA A 181 -6.17 -8.65 -18.47
C ALA A 181 -4.97 -7.96 -17.80
N LYS A 182 -4.46 -8.51 -16.69
CA LYS A 182 -3.23 -8.00 -16.05
C LYS A 182 -2.00 -8.10 -16.96
N GLN A 183 -1.90 -9.11 -17.81
CA GLN A 183 -0.83 -9.23 -18.80
C GLN A 183 -0.95 -8.14 -19.87
N ASP A 184 -2.15 -7.95 -20.43
CA ASP A 184 -2.43 -7.00 -21.51
C ASP A 184 -2.17 -5.56 -21.06
N PHE A 185 -2.49 -5.25 -19.81
CA PHE A 185 -2.21 -3.96 -19.16
C PHE A 185 -0.76 -3.83 -18.64
N LYS A 186 0.10 -4.84 -18.85
CA LYS A 186 1.49 -4.86 -18.35
C LYS A 186 1.57 -4.62 -16.84
N SER A 187 0.63 -5.20 -16.09
CA SER A 187 0.49 -4.99 -14.64
C SER A 187 1.71 -5.42 -13.83
N TYR A 188 2.49 -6.38 -14.33
CA TYR A 188 3.64 -6.94 -13.61
C TYR A 188 4.97 -6.32 -14.04
N GLN A 189 5.30 -6.43 -15.32
CA GLN A 189 6.53 -5.92 -15.91
C GLN A 189 6.26 -5.45 -17.35
N PRO A 190 7.08 -4.56 -17.92
CA PRO A 190 6.94 -4.13 -19.31
C PRO A 190 6.92 -5.27 -20.33
N HIS A 191 7.62 -6.36 -20.03
CA HIS A 191 7.71 -7.57 -20.86
C HIS A 191 6.74 -8.69 -20.45
N GLY A 192 5.90 -8.44 -19.43
CA GLY A 192 4.99 -9.43 -18.88
C GLY A 192 5.64 -10.46 -17.95
N ARG A 193 4.92 -11.56 -17.67
CA ARG A 193 5.41 -12.68 -16.84
C ARG A 193 5.82 -13.87 -17.69
N THR A 194 6.77 -14.65 -17.16
CA THR A 194 7.13 -15.96 -17.74
C THR A 194 6.03 -16.99 -17.52
N SER A 195 6.05 -18.06 -18.32
CA SER A 195 5.11 -19.18 -18.23
C SER A 195 5.09 -19.84 -16.84
N GLU A 196 6.24 -19.96 -16.18
CA GLU A 196 6.37 -20.53 -14.83
C GLU A 196 5.68 -19.64 -13.80
N LYS A 197 5.90 -18.33 -13.90
CA LYS A 197 5.25 -17.35 -13.03
C LYS A 197 3.75 -17.27 -13.27
N TRP A 198 3.26 -17.57 -14.48
CA TRP A 198 1.84 -17.74 -14.74
C TRP A 198 1.26 -18.98 -14.07
N LYS A 199 1.91 -20.13 -14.23
CA LYS A 199 1.51 -21.39 -13.58
C LYS A 199 1.44 -21.22 -12.06
N GLU A 200 2.42 -20.55 -11.47
CA GLU A 200 2.45 -20.22 -10.05
C GLU A 200 1.23 -19.36 -9.64
N SER A 201 0.95 -18.28 -10.37
CA SER A 201 -0.20 -17.42 -10.05
C SER A 201 -1.56 -18.07 -10.26
N LEU A 202 -1.68 -19.00 -11.20
CA LEU A 202 -2.90 -19.78 -11.44
C LEU A 202 -3.17 -20.81 -10.33
N ALA A 203 -2.13 -21.24 -9.61
CA ALA A 203 -2.25 -22.21 -8.53
C ALA A 203 -2.73 -21.59 -7.20
N PHE A 204 -2.64 -20.27 -7.05
CA PHE A 204 -3.13 -19.60 -5.85
C PHE A 204 -4.65 -19.36 -5.89
N GLN A 205 -5.25 -19.34 -4.71
CA GLN A 205 -6.56 -18.75 -4.51
C GLN A 205 -6.43 -17.22 -4.55
N TRP A 206 -7.37 -16.57 -5.22
CA TRP A 206 -7.45 -15.12 -5.28
C TRP A 206 -8.76 -14.66 -4.64
N ILE A 207 -8.80 -13.39 -4.24
CA ILE A 207 -10.04 -12.70 -3.91
C ILE A 207 -10.14 -11.44 -4.74
N LYS A 208 -11.38 -11.12 -5.12
CA LYS A 208 -11.79 -9.85 -5.72
C LYS A 208 -12.37 -8.99 -4.60
N LEU A 209 -11.75 -7.85 -4.37
CA LEU A 209 -12.20 -6.85 -3.41
C LEU A 209 -12.74 -5.66 -4.20
N LYS A 210 -13.94 -5.22 -3.86
CA LYS A 210 -14.60 -4.06 -4.47
C LYS A 210 -14.55 -2.89 -3.52
N PHE A 211 -14.36 -1.70 -4.08
CA PHE A 211 -14.32 -0.46 -3.33
C PHE A 211 -15.46 0.45 -3.75
N THR A 212 -16.20 0.95 -2.76
CA THR A 212 -17.32 1.88 -2.98
C THR A 212 -16.97 3.21 -2.31
N PRO A 213 -17.07 4.37 -2.99
CA PRO A 213 -16.91 5.66 -2.34
C PRO A 213 -17.85 5.80 -1.14
N THR A 214 -17.35 6.36 -0.03
CA THR A 214 -18.19 6.62 1.14
C THR A 214 -19.13 7.80 0.88
N ASP A 215 -20.37 7.72 1.36
CA ASP A 215 -21.34 8.84 1.25
C ASP A 215 -20.98 10.02 2.19
N GLU A 216 -20.15 9.78 3.20
CA GLU A 216 -19.73 10.78 4.17
C GLU A 216 -18.53 11.60 3.71
N THR A 217 -18.48 12.87 4.14
CA THR A 217 -17.33 13.75 3.89
C THR A 217 -16.34 13.69 5.05
N TYR A 218 -15.28 12.90 4.88
CA TYR A 218 -14.22 12.76 5.87
C TYR A 218 -13.05 13.74 5.67
N LYS A 219 -12.27 13.96 6.72
CA LYS A 219 -11.07 14.82 6.67
C LYS A 219 -10.04 14.23 5.71
N SER A 220 -9.50 15.07 4.81
CA SER A 220 -8.39 14.66 3.94
C SER A 220 -7.10 14.44 4.73
N PRO A 221 -6.31 13.39 4.45
CA PRO A 221 -5.00 13.17 5.06
C PRO A 221 -4.03 14.35 4.88
N ALA A 222 -4.22 15.22 3.89
CA ALA A 222 -3.38 16.41 3.70
C ALA A 222 -3.51 17.45 4.81
N LYS A 223 -4.62 17.41 5.57
CA LYS A 223 -4.93 18.36 6.65
C LYS A 223 -4.60 17.78 8.03
N MET A 224 -3.89 16.65 8.06
CA MET A 224 -3.63 15.87 9.27
C MET A 224 -2.16 15.97 9.69
N GLY A 225 -1.92 15.92 11.00
CA GLY A 225 -0.61 15.85 11.62
C GLY A 225 -0.05 14.42 11.69
N LYS A 226 1.11 14.29 12.32
CA LYS A 226 1.83 13.02 12.46
C LYS A 226 0.99 12.02 13.28
N GLY A 227 0.81 10.81 12.76
CA GLY A 227 -0.02 9.74 13.32
C GLY A 227 -1.53 10.02 13.31
N GLU A 228 -1.96 11.21 12.87
CA GLU A 228 -3.37 11.61 12.98
C GLU A 228 -4.24 10.85 11.97
N ALA A 229 -3.71 10.50 10.79
CA ALA A 229 -4.48 9.74 9.80
C ALA A 229 -4.80 8.32 10.28
N ALA A 230 -3.86 7.64 10.95
CA ALA A 230 -4.13 6.35 11.59
C ALA A 230 -5.21 6.46 12.66
N ARG A 231 -5.06 7.39 13.63
CA ARG A 231 -6.07 7.61 14.68
C ARG A 231 -7.45 7.92 14.10
N TYR A 232 -7.47 8.78 13.09
CA TYR A 232 -8.71 9.19 12.46
C TYR A 232 -9.38 8.04 11.72
N SER A 233 -8.62 7.25 10.95
CA SER A 233 -9.11 6.05 10.24
C SER A 233 -9.71 5.02 11.20
N LEU A 234 -9.04 4.74 12.33
CA LEU A 234 -9.57 3.86 13.38
C LEU A 234 -10.86 4.41 14.00
N LYS A 235 -10.88 5.71 14.31
CA LYS A 235 -12.02 6.37 14.92
C LYS A 235 -13.27 6.36 14.03
N ILE A 236 -13.14 6.73 12.75
CA ILE A 236 -14.28 6.75 11.83
C ILE A 236 -14.71 5.35 11.40
N GLY A 237 -13.83 4.36 11.55
CA GLY A 237 -14.15 2.95 11.32
C GLY A 237 -14.76 2.23 12.52
N GLY A 238 -15.01 2.90 13.65
CA GLY A 238 -15.58 2.27 14.85
C GLY A 238 -14.66 1.19 15.46
N LEU A 239 -13.35 1.42 15.42
CA LEU A 239 -12.34 0.51 15.94
C LEU A 239 -11.73 1.05 17.24
N GLU A 240 -12.55 1.17 18.28
CA GLU A 240 -12.13 1.75 19.57
C GLU A 240 -11.04 0.93 20.25
N GLU A 241 -11.12 -0.40 20.19
CA GLU A 241 -10.12 -1.29 20.80
C GLU A 241 -8.74 -1.11 20.14
N GLU A 242 -8.71 -1.11 18.81
CA GLU A 242 -7.50 -0.88 18.03
C GLU A 242 -6.95 0.53 18.24
N LEU A 243 -7.82 1.52 18.40
CA LEU A 243 -7.42 2.90 18.71
C LEU A 243 -6.74 3.01 20.08
N GLU A 244 -7.21 2.26 21.09
CA GLU A 244 -6.54 2.21 22.40
C GLU A 244 -5.19 1.48 22.33
N ILE A 245 -5.09 0.38 21.57
CA ILE A 245 -3.83 -0.30 21.29
C ILE A 245 -2.85 0.67 20.60
N PHE A 246 -3.30 1.41 19.59
CA PHE A 246 -2.51 2.40 18.88
C PHE A 246 -1.96 3.48 19.81
N LYS A 247 -2.82 4.09 20.65
CA LYS A 247 -2.42 5.10 21.63
C LYS A 247 -1.39 4.57 22.64
N LYS A 248 -1.50 3.30 23.03
CA LYS A 248 -0.54 2.66 23.94
C LYS A 248 0.84 2.53 23.28
N LEU A 249 0.90 2.08 22.04
CA LEU A 249 2.15 1.93 21.29
C LEU A 249 2.86 3.28 21.07
N GLU A 250 2.12 4.33 20.70
CA GLU A 250 2.68 5.67 20.56
C GLU A 250 3.30 6.19 21.85
N LYS A 251 2.67 5.93 23.01
CA LYS A 251 3.22 6.30 24.33
C LYS A 251 4.50 5.53 24.67
N GLU A 252 4.61 4.29 24.20
CA GLU A 252 5.79 3.44 24.38
C GLU A 252 6.92 3.79 23.39
N GLY A 253 6.69 4.69 22.43
CA GLY A 253 7.65 5.03 21.39
C GLY A 253 7.91 3.88 20.39
N LYS A 254 6.93 2.99 20.24
CA LYS A 254 6.98 1.80 19.37
C LYS A 254 6.21 2.02 18.06
#